data_AF-A0A2D4EZ67-F1
#
_entry.id   AF-A0A2D4EZ67-F1
#
_cell.length_a   1.000
_cell.length_b   1.000
_cell.length_c   1.000
_cell.angle_alpha   90.00
_cell.angle_beta   90.00
_cell.angle_gamma   90.00
#
_symmetry.space_group_name_H-M   'P 1'
#
loop_
_entity.id
_entity.type
_entity.pdbx_description
1 polymer ?
#
loop_
_entity_poly.entity_id
_entity_poly.type
_entity_poly.pdbx_seq_one_letter_code
_entity_poly.pdbx_strand_id
1 'polypeptide(L)'
;GGSFSVQSRKFNSVGFPGNWSVSLLSISPPKAMKPRPLYIAVKDFTGEAKAGGEVKVPRGSLLSQEDARVVSLNGTFWAKILDAEKVVRVPPLMARELSGAQSGLLEAVTNGDERLVLFKQEQWMQKLSALGKGDRVRVQITSASGQKVPGIIRYRGPIDKNKQDTSIIFGVELVGSATGKGFTDGSFKGQKFFSCRENCGVFVPVSRIEPDRLVEGSPAAPQKGGIRKCTRVQLTTGDPLSSPELMVGDRVSFKMENS
;
A
#
# COMPACT_ATOMS: atom_id res chain seq x y z
N GLY A 1 19.34 -29.78 -30.32
CA GLY A 1 18.82 -30.02 -28.96
C GLY A 1 17.33 -29.73 -28.94
N GLY A 2 16.52 -30.78 -28.72
CA GLY A 2 15.15 -30.79 -28.20
C GLY A 2 14.12 -29.79 -28.74
N SER A 3 13.38 -30.20 -29.77
CA SER A 3 12.06 -29.63 -30.11
C SER A 3 10.97 -30.34 -29.30
N PHE A 4 10.06 -29.57 -28.71
CA PHE A 4 8.89 -30.05 -27.97
C PHE A 4 7.88 -30.72 -28.91
N SER A 5 7.40 -31.91 -28.56
CA SER A 5 6.19 -32.50 -29.14
C SER A 5 5.15 -32.76 -28.07
N VAL A 6 3.99 -32.16 -28.25
CA VAL A 6 2.78 -32.29 -27.44
C VAL A 6 2.10 -33.59 -27.80
N GLN A 7 1.93 -34.50 -26.83
CA GLN A 7 1.15 -35.72 -27.03
C GLN A 7 -0.20 -35.57 -26.33
N SER A 8 -1.24 -35.28 -27.14
CA SER A 8 -2.63 -35.33 -26.71
C SER A 8 -3.04 -36.78 -26.43
N ARG A 9 -3.40 -37.11 -25.19
CA ARG A 9 -4.06 -38.38 -24.87
C ARG A 9 -5.55 -38.24 -25.17
N LYS A 10 -6.02 -38.94 -26.21
CA LYS A 10 -7.43 -39.25 -26.40
C LYS A 10 -7.90 -40.16 -25.26
N PHE A 11 -8.89 -39.72 -24.49
CA PHE A 11 -9.64 -40.61 -23.61
C PHE A 11 -10.74 -41.28 -24.43
N ASN A 12 -10.70 -42.60 -24.52
CA ASN A 12 -11.76 -43.41 -25.12
C ASN A 12 -13.03 -43.28 -24.27
N SER A 13 -14.14 -42.99 -24.96
CA SER A 13 -15.49 -43.09 -24.41
C SER A 13 -15.81 -44.58 -24.18
N VAL A 14 -15.98 -44.96 -22.92
CA VAL A 14 -16.66 -46.20 -22.52
C VAL A 14 -18.04 -45.79 -22.04
N GLY A 15 -19.07 -46.19 -22.78
CA GLY A 15 -20.47 -45.89 -22.46
C GLY A 15 -20.95 -46.66 -21.25
N PHE A 16 -21.59 -45.94 -20.32
CA PHE A 16 -22.45 -46.52 -19.28
C PHE A 16 -23.90 -46.05 -19.53
N PRO A 17 -24.91 -46.94 -19.44
CA PRO A 17 -26.30 -46.55 -19.56
C PRO A 17 -26.80 -46.08 -18.20
N GLY A 18 -27.22 -44.83 -18.09
CA GLY A 18 -27.77 -44.29 -16.84
C GLY A 18 -28.13 -42.83 -16.99
N ASN A 19 -29.42 -42.56 -17.11
CA ASN A 19 -29.98 -41.24 -17.26
C ASN A 19 -29.86 -40.47 -15.93
N TRP A 20 -28.79 -39.69 -15.76
CA TRP A 20 -28.63 -38.77 -14.63
C TRP A 20 -28.52 -37.35 -15.19
N SER A 21 -29.61 -36.59 -15.09
CA SER A 21 -29.59 -35.15 -15.32
C SER A 21 -28.74 -34.50 -14.23
N VAL A 22 -27.46 -34.26 -14.51
CA VAL A 22 -26.61 -33.40 -13.69
C VAL A 22 -27.07 -31.97 -13.91
N SER A 23 -27.98 -31.51 -13.05
CA SER A 23 -28.24 -30.09 -12.89
C SER A 23 -26.93 -29.43 -12.45
N LEU A 24 -26.31 -28.65 -13.34
CA LEU A 24 -25.21 -27.76 -12.97
C LEU A 24 -25.75 -26.79 -11.92
N LEU A 25 -25.53 -27.10 -10.63
CA LEU A 25 -25.58 -26.11 -9.59
C LEU A 25 -24.52 -25.07 -9.94
N SER A 26 -24.97 -23.90 -10.39
CA SER A 26 -24.12 -22.72 -10.55
C SER A 26 -23.51 -22.42 -9.17
N ILE A 27 -22.27 -22.89 -8.97
CA ILE A 27 -21.48 -22.51 -7.81
C ILE A 27 -21.19 -21.04 -7.99
N SER A 28 -21.99 -20.21 -7.30
CA SER A 28 -21.72 -18.79 -7.20
C SER A 28 -20.28 -18.61 -6.71
N PRO A 29 -19.47 -17.72 -7.32
CA PRO A 29 -18.14 -17.45 -6.81
C PRO A 29 -18.24 -17.08 -5.33
N PRO A 30 -17.30 -17.53 -4.47
CA PRO A 30 -17.35 -17.22 -3.05
C PRO A 30 -17.49 -15.70 -2.91
N LYS A 31 -18.59 -15.24 -2.31
CA LYS A 31 -18.80 -13.83 -1.98
C LYS A 31 -17.53 -13.36 -1.29
N ALA A 32 -16.84 -12.38 -1.86
CA ALA A 32 -15.74 -11.70 -1.19
C ALA A 32 -16.25 -11.26 0.19
N MET A 33 -15.79 -11.90 1.26
CA MET A 33 -16.16 -11.52 2.61
C MET A 33 -15.70 -10.08 2.79
N LYS A 34 -16.65 -9.17 3.08
CA LYS A 34 -16.28 -7.81 3.45
C LYS A 34 -15.35 -7.91 4.67
N PRO A 35 -14.20 -7.21 4.67
CA PRO A 35 -13.32 -7.20 5.83
C PRO A 35 -14.10 -6.69 7.03
N ARG A 36 -13.89 -7.33 8.19
CA ARG A 36 -14.54 -6.93 9.44
C ARG A 36 -14.06 -5.51 9.78
N PRO A 37 -14.95 -4.61 10.21
CA PRO A 37 -14.55 -3.26 10.58
C PRO A 37 -13.56 -3.33 11.76
N LEU A 38 -12.52 -2.52 11.65
CA LEU A 38 -11.50 -2.36 12.66
C LEU A 38 -11.76 -1.09 13.44
N TYR A 39 -11.49 -1.14 14.73
CA TYR A 39 -11.63 -0.03 15.65
C TYR A 39 -10.33 0.20 16.40
N ILE A 40 -10.12 1.42 16.88
CA ILE A 40 -9.05 1.77 17.80
C ILE A 40 -9.64 2.19 19.15
N ALA A 41 -9.11 1.65 20.24
CA ALA A 41 -9.46 2.10 21.58
C ALA A 41 -8.93 3.53 21.81
N VAL A 42 -9.79 4.49 22.13
CA VAL A 42 -9.38 5.89 22.33
C VAL A 42 -9.05 6.22 23.78
N LYS A 43 -9.46 5.36 24.71
CA LYS A 43 -9.21 5.46 26.16
C LYS A 43 -8.92 4.07 26.70
N ASP A 44 -8.26 4.03 27.85
CA ASP A 44 -8.13 2.80 28.63
C ASP A 44 -9.52 2.42 29.17
N PHE A 45 -9.88 1.15 29.08
CA PHE A 45 -11.10 0.63 29.69
C PHE A 45 -10.93 -0.82 30.11
N THR A 46 -11.81 -1.28 30.99
CA THR A 46 -11.96 -2.70 31.32
C THR A 46 -13.31 -3.16 30.80
N GLY A 47 -13.33 -4.31 30.14
CA GLY A 47 -14.57 -4.89 29.60
C GLY A 47 -14.72 -6.36 29.96
N GLU A 48 -15.96 -6.83 29.89
CA GLU A 48 -16.31 -8.25 30.06
C GLU A 48 -15.66 -9.08 28.94
N ALA A 49 -14.91 -10.12 29.31
CA ALA A 49 -14.31 -11.05 28.37
C ALA A 49 -15.31 -12.15 27.98
N LYS A 50 -15.32 -12.57 26.72
CA LYS A 50 -16.22 -13.62 26.23
C LYS A 50 -15.98 -14.99 26.89
N ALA A 51 -14.77 -15.23 27.37
CA ALA A 51 -14.39 -16.42 28.12
C ALA A 51 -14.75 -16.34 29.63
N GLY A 52 -15.42 -15.27 30.06
CA GLY A 52 -15.66 -14.96 31.47
C GLY A 52 -14.56 -14.08 32.08
N GLY A 53 -14.95 -13.29 33.09
CA GLY A 53 -14.05 -12.35 33.75
C GLY A 53 -13.90 -11.02 33.01
N GLU A 54 -12.87 -10.27 33.38
CA GLU A 54 -12.59 -8.93 32.85
C GLU A 54 -11.25 -8.89 32.13
N VAL A 55 -11.16 -8.04 31.09
CA VAL A 55 -9.92 -7.75 30.38
C VAL A 55 -9.70 -6.25 30.30
N LYS A 56 -8.48 -5.83 30.65
CA LYS A 56 -8.02 -4.46 30.47
C LYS A 56 -7.63 -4.24 29.02
N VAL A 57 -8.13 -3.15 28.45
CA VAL A 57 -7.87 -2.72 27.09
C VAL A 57 -7.21 -1.36 27.15
N PRO A 58 -5.88 -1.28 26.92
CA PRO A 58 -5.20 0.00 26.86
C PRO A 58 -5.60 0.78 25.61
N ARG A 59 -5.56 2.10 25.70
CA ARG A 59 -5.74 3.01 24.57
C ARG A 59 -4.74 2.68 23.46
N GLY A 60 -5.16 2.91 22.23
CA GLY A 60 -4.40 2.53 21.05
C GLY A 60 -4.51 1.05 20.66
N SER A 61 -5.13 0.19 21.48
CA SER A 61 -5.39 -1.21 21.07
C SER A 61 -6.27 -1.27 19.82
N LEU A 62 -5.94 -2.18 18.89
CA LEU A 62 -6.79 -2.45 17.73
C LEU A 62 -7.81 -3.55 18.04
N LEU A 63 -9.04 -3.34 17.57
CA LEU A 63 -10.19 -4.18 17.87
C LEU A 63 -10.86 -4.57 16.55
N SER A 64 -11.04 -5.87 16.31
CA SER A 64 -11.79 -6.38 15.16
C SER A 64 -13.18 -6.82 15.60
N GLN A 65 -14.22 -6.20 15.06
CA GLN A 65 -15.59 -6.54 15.41
C GLN A 65 -15.92 -7.98 14.99
N GLU A 66 -16.48 -8.77 15.91
CA GLU A 66 -16.79 -10.19 15.64
C GLU A 66 -18.16 -10.37 14.95
N ASP A 67 -19.14 -9.57 15.35
CA ASP A 67 -20.52 -9.68 14.88
C ASP A 67 -20.84 -8.67 13.77
N ALA A 68 -21.28 -9.17 12.62
CA ALA A 68 -21.77 -8.35 11.50
C ALA A 68 -23.13 -7.67 11.77
N ARG A 69 -23.72 -7.88 12.95
CA ARG A 69 -25.06 -7.40 13.29
C ARG A 69 -24.94 -6.22 14.26
N VAL A 70 -25.52 -5.11 13.79
CA VAL A 70 -26.02 -3.93 14.51
C VAL A 70 -25.58 -3.84 15.97
N VAL A 71 -24.81 -2.79 16.27
CA VAL A 71 -24.53 -2.31 17.63
C VAL A 71 -25.77 -2.51 18.49
N SER A 72 -25.64 -3.29 19.57
CA SER A 72 -26.75 -3.67 20.45
C SER A 72 -27.58 -2.46 20.88
N LEU A 73 -28.83 -2.64 21.31
CA LEU A 73 -29.70 -1.55 21.85
C LEU A 73 -29.03 -0.67 22.92
N ASN A 74 -28.02 -1.20 23.63
CA ASN A 74 -27.22 -0.50 24.63
C ASN A 74 -25.93 0.15 24.10
N GLY A 75 -25.68 0.12 22.78
CA GLY A 75 -24.49 0.67 22.16
C GLY A 75 -23.25 -0.24 22.18
N THR A 76 -23.28 -1.40 22.83
CA THR A 76 -22.09 -2.27 22.99
C THR A 76 -21.95 -3.30 21.85
N PHE A 77 -20.70 -3.72 21.59
CA PHE A 77 -20.39 -4.77 20.59
C PHE A 77 -19.23 -5.66 21.05
N TRP A 78 -19.17 -6.89 20.53
CA TRP A 78 -18.05 -7.79 20.77
C TRP A 78 -16.92 -7.54 19.76
N ALA A 79 -15.70 -7.43 20.27
CA ALA A 79 -14.52 -7.29 19.43
C ALA A 79 -13.34 -8.11 19.95
N LYS A 80 -12.58 -8.66 19.01
CA LYS A 80 -11.29 -9.28 19.28
C LYS A 80 -10.21 -8.19 19.39
N ILE A 81 -9.49 -8.16 20.51
CA ILE A 81 -8.30 -7.34 20.71
C ILE A 81 -7.16 -7.98 19.93
N LEU A 82 -6.66 -7.32 18.88
CA LEU A 82 -5.63 -7.90 18.01
C LEU A 82 -4.30 -8.09 18.75
N ASP A 83 -3.94 -7.15 19.64
CA ASP A 83 -2.66 -7.20 20.35
C ASP A 83 -2.63 -8.28 21.47
N ALA A 84 -3.79 -8.76 21.93
CA ALA A 84 -3.93 -9.69 23.06
C ALA A 84 -4.68 -10.99 22.73
N GLU A 85 -5.21 -11.11 21.51
CA GLU A 85 -5.97 -12.28 21.03
C GLU A 85 -7.19 -12.66 21.91
N LYS A 86 -7.71 -11.72 22.70
CA LYS A 86 -8.87 -11.89 23.59
C LYS A 86 -10.09 -11.20 23.00
N VAL A 87 -11.29 -11.70 23.30
CA VAL A 87 -12.56 -11.08 22.89
C VAL A 87 -13.19 -10.37 24.08
N VAL A 88 -13.55 -9.10 23.87
CA VAL A 88 -14.06 -8.19 24.90
C VAL A 88 -15.34 -7.50 24.45
N ARG A 89 -16.23 -7.20 25.39
CA ARG A 89 -17.38 -6.33 25.17
C ARG A 89 -16.94 -4.88 25.21
N VAL A 90 -17.12 -4.17 24.09
CA VAL A 90 -16.65 -2.80 23.89
C VAL A 90 -17.82 -1.82 24.03
N PRO A 91 -17.74 -0.84 24.94
CA PRO A 91 -18.65 0.30 24.95
C PRO A 91 -18.39 1.24 23.76
N PRO A 92 -19.44 1.86 23.18
CA PRO A 92 -19.31 2.63 21.93
C PRO A 92 -18.43 3.87 22.06
N LEU A 93 -18.37 4.45 23.25
CA LEU A 93 -17.56 5.65 23.54
C LEU A 93 -16.07 5.35 23.75
N MET A 94 -15.71 4.07 23.91
CA MET A 94 -14.33 3.65 24.17
C MET A 94 -13.54 3.39 22.88
N ALA A 95 -14.22 3.28 21.73
CA ALA A 95 -13.59 2.94 20.46
C ALA A 95 -14.10 3.80 19.29
N ARG A 96 -13.24 3.98 18.28
CA ARG A 96 -13.58 4.65 17.02
C ARG A 96 -13.30 3.72 15.86
N GLU A 97 -14.21 3.69 14.90
CA GLU A 97 -14.05 2.90 13.68
C GLU A 97 -12.93 3.50 12.84
N LEU A 98 -12.11 2.64 12.24
CA LEU A 98 -11.05 3.00 11.32
C LEU A 98 -11.57 2.89 9.89
N SER A 99 -11.26 3.90 9.09
CA SER A 99 -11.40 3.78 7.63
C SER A 99 -10.43 2.72 7.07
N GLY A 100 -10.74 2.16 5.90
CA GLY A 100 -9.90 1.11 5.30
C GLY A 100 -8.42 1.52 5.11
N ALA A 101 -8.14 2.79 4.81
CA ALA A 101 -6.77 3.28 4.71
C ALA A 101 -6.07 3.35 6.07
N GLN A 102 -6.77 3.79 7.13
CA GLN A 102 -6.23 3.85 8.48
C GLN A 102 -5.96 2.46 9.04
N SER A 103 -6.88 1.53 8.83
CA SER A 103 -6.79 0.14 9.32
C SER A 103 -5.46 -0.50 8.98
N GLY A 104 -5.09 -0.56 7.69
CA GLY A 104 -3.85 -1.21 7.28
C GLY A 104 -2.60 -0.46 7.75
N LEU A 105 -2.62 0.88 7.71
CA LEU A 105 -1.46 1.68 8.16
C LEU A 105 -1.20 1.54 9.67
N LEU A 106 -2.26 1.50 10.48
CA LEU A 106 -2.15 1.42 11.94
C LEU A 106 -1.95 0.00 12.46
N GLU A 107 -2.39 -1.02 11.72
CA GLU A 107 -2.15 -2.44 12.05
C GLU A 107 -0.65 -2.77 12.07
N ALA A 108 0.13 -2.15 11.18
CA ALA A 108 1.58 -2.29 11.15
C ALA A 108 2.32 -1.62 12.33
N VAL A 109 1.66 -0.70 13.05
CA VAL A 109 2.27 0.03 14.17
C VAL A 109 2.10 -0.78 15.45
N THR A 110 3.19 -1.27 16.03
CA THR A 110 3.17 -2.17 17.20
C THR A 110 2.98 -1.44 18.52
N ASN A 111 3.31 -0.15 18.62
CA ASN A 111 3.13 0.63 19.83
C ASN A 111 1.75 1.32 19.83
N GLY A 112 0.93 1.04 20.85
CA GLY A 112 -0.43 1.58 20.96
C GLY A 112 -0.49 3.11 21.11
N ASP A 113 0.45 3.73 21.83
CA ASP A 113 0.50 5.19 21.96
C ASP A 113 0.87 5.87 20.63
N GLU A 114 1.88 5.37 19.90
CA GLU A 114 2.20 5.85 18.55
C GLU A 114 0.99 5.72 17.62
N ARG A 115 0.30 4.58 17.68
CA ARG A 115 -0.90 4.28 16.89
C ARG A 115 -2.01 5.31 17.16
N LEU A 116 -2.25 5.62 18.43
CA LEU A 116 -3.27 6.60 18.83
C LEU A 116 -2.89 8.03 18.47
N VAL A 117 -1.61 8.41 18.59
CA VAL A 117 -1.12 9.73 18.18
C VAL A 117 -1.31 9.93 16.67
N LEU A 118 -0.97 8.94 15.86
CA LEU A 118 -1.19 8.96 14.42
C LEU A 118 -2.68 9.08 14.08
N PHE A 119 -3.52 8.25 14.71
CA PHE A 119 -4.97 8.27 14.48
C PHE A 119 -5.59 9.66 14.72
N LYS A 120 -5.15 10.37 15.76
CA LYS A 120 -5.64 11.72 16.08
C LYS A 120 -5.22 12.79 15.07
N GLN A 121 -4.19 12.54 14.27
CA GLN A 121 -3.69 13.48 13.27
C GLN A 121 -4.30 13.16 11.89
N GLU A 122 -5.58 13.44 11.71
CA GLU A 122 -6.32 13.05 10.50
C GLU A 122 -5.68 13.55 9.19
N GLN A 123 -5.34 14.85 9.12
CA GLN A 123 -4.70 15.42 7.92
C GLN A 123 -3.33 14.79 7.63
N TRP A 124 -2.58 14.46 8.67
CA TRP A 124 -1.30 13.80 8.52
C TRP A 124 -1.48 12.37 8.03
N MET A 125 -2.41 11.62 8.61
CA MET A 125 -2.77 10.29 8.14
C MET A 125 -3.27 10.30 6.70
N GLN A 126 -4.02 11.30 6.27
CA GLN A 126 -4.41 11.47 4.87
C GLN A 126 -3.19 11.63 3.97
N LYS A 127 -2.25 12.52 4.32
CA LYS A 127 -0.98 12.70 3.58
C LYS A 127 -0.18 11.40 3.50
N LEU A 128 -0.01 10.71 4.63
CA LEU A 128 0.69 9.43 4.70
C LEU A 128 0.00 8.34 3.90
N SER A 129 -1.34 8.34 3.85
CA SER A 129 -2.12 7.35 3.10
C SER A 129 -1.91 7.46 1.59
N ALA A 130 -1.64 8.67 1.10
CA ALA A 130 -1.37 8.99 -0.29
C ALA A 130 0.05 8.60 -0.75
N LEU A 131 0.97 8.33 0.18
CA LEU A 131 2.32 7.90 -0.16
C LEU A 131 2.30 6.58 -0.94
N GLY A 132 3.04 6.55 -2.05
CA GLY A 132 3.10 5.45 -2.99
C GLY A 132 4.52 5.20 -3.50
N LYS A 133 4.65 4.19 -4.37
CA LYS A 133 5.94 3.84 -5.00
C LYS A 133 6.47 5.03 -5.79
N GLY A 134 7.74 5.35 -5.59
CA GLY A 134 8.43 6.47 -6.24
C GLY A 134 8.52 7.74 -5.39
N ASP A 135 7.69 7.88 -4.35
CA ASP A 135 7.71 9.07 -3.51
C ASP A 135 8.99 9.13 -2.67
N ARG A 136 9.50 10.36 -2.53
CA ARG A 136 10.61 10.68 -1.63
C ARG A 136 10.12 10.86 -0.21
N VAL A 137 10.81 10.22 0.70
CA VAL A 137 10.45 10.19 2.12
C VAL A 137 11.68 10.32 2.99
N ARG A 138 11.46 10.69 4.25
CA ARG A 138 12.42 10.48 5.31
C ARG A 138 11.98 9.32 6.18
N VAL A 139 12.88 8.38 6.42
CA VAL A 139 12.61 7.14 7.15
C VAL A 139 13.49 7.03 8.39
N GLN A 140 12.88 6.65 9.51
CA GLN A 140 13.60 6.28 10.72
C GLN A 140 13.94 4.79 10.66
N ILE A 141 15.23 4.47 10.52
CA ILE A 141 15.72 3.09 10.37
C ILE A 141 15.56 2.30 11.68
N THR A 142 15.94 2.88 12.83
CA THR A 142 15.82 2.24 14.14
C THR A 142 15.11 3.15 15.14
N SER A 143 14.45 2.56 16.13
CA SER A 143 13.76 3.32 17.19
C SER A 143 14.73 4.19 18.00
N ALA A 144 15.99 3.77 18.13
CA ALA A 144 16.99 4.40 18.98
C ALA A 144 17.59 5.68 18.40
N SER A 145 17.70 5.82 17.08
CA SER A 145 18.42 6.95 16.48
C SER A 145 17.66 8.28 16.57
N GLY A 146 16.32 8.24 16.61
CA GLY A 146 15.43 9.41 16.45
C GLY A 146 15.53 10.13 15.09
N GLN A 147 16.66 10.01 14.38
CA GLN A 147 16.92 10.63 13.09
C GLN A 147 16.23 9.90 11.94
N LYS A 148 15.58 10.70 11.08
CA LYS A 148 15.02 10.26 9.80
C LYS A 148 15.97 10.62 8.66
N VAL A 149 16.24 9.64 7.80
CA VAL A 149 17.19 9.74 6.69
C VAL A 149 16.46 9.61 5.34
N PRO A 150 17.01 10.16 4.24
CA PRO A 150 16.32 10.16 2.95
C PRO A 150 16.18 8.75 2.34
N GLY A 151 15.05 8.53 1.68
CA GLY A 151 14.74 7.29 0.97
C GLY A 151 13.66 7.47 -0.10
N ILE A 152 13.46 6.42 -0.90
CA ILE A 152 12.44 6.34 -1.94
C ILE A 152 11.58 5.11 -1.67
N ILE A 153 10.26 5.28 -1.68
CA ILE A 153 9.34 4.14 -1.52
C ILE A 153 9.43 3.24 -2.75
N ARG A 154 9.72 1.96 -2.55
CA ARG A 154 9.74 0.92 -3.58
C ARG A 154 8.61 -0.09 -3.44
N TYR A 155 8.08 -0.22 -2.23
CA TYR A 155 7.00 -1.15 -1.90
C TYR A 155 6.01 -0.54 -0.90
N ARG A 156 4.74 -0.89 -1.05
CA ARG A 156 3.64 -0.53 -0.14
C ARG A 156 2.64 -1.68 -0.12
N GLY A 157 2.45 -2.29 1.04
CA GLY A 157 1.50 -3.40 1.20
C GLY A 157 1.86 -4.36 2.33
N PRO A 158 1.13 -5.47 2.46
CA PRO A 158 1.37 -6.49 3.48
C PRO A 158 2.58 -7.35 3.13
N ILE A 159 3.39 -7.65 4.15
CA ILE A 159 4.59 -8.48 3.98
C ILE A 159 4.30 -9.95 4.25
N ASP A 160 3.41 -10.27 5.18
CA ASP A 160 3.07 -11.66 5.46
C ASP A 160 2.02 -12.17 4.47
N LYS A 161 2.10 -13.46 4.15
CA LYS A 161 1.21 -14.13 3.17
C LYS A 161 -0.16 -14.50 3.75
N ASN A 162 -0.44 -14.11 4.99
CA ASN A 162 -1.73 -14.42 5.58
C ASN A 162 -2.81 -13.62 4.83
N LYS A 163 -3.81 -14.30 4.27
CA LYS A 163 -4.91 -13.66 3.52
C LYS A 163 -5.72 -12.66 4.36
N GLN A 164 -5.55 -12.71 5.69
CA GLN A 164 -6.20 -11.81 6.64
C GLN A 164 -5.33 -10.63 7.05
N ASP A 165 -4.04 -10.62 6.69
CA ASP A 165 -3.14 -9.51 7.00
C ASP A 165 -3.48 -8.32 6.09
N THR A 166 -4.03 -7.28 6.70
CA THR A 166 -4.32 -6.02 6.01
C THR A 166 -3.28 -4.95 6.28
N SER A 167 -2.19 -5.30 6.98
CA SER A 167 -1.16 -4.35 7.37
C SER A 167 -0.46 -3.74 6.14
N ILE A 168 -0.17 -2.45 6.22
CA ILE A 168 0.54 -1.72 5.19
C ILE A 168 1.92 -1.39 5.74
N ILE A 169 2.92 -2.05 5.16
CA ILE A 169 4.33 -1.77 5.40
C ILE A 169 4.91 -1.06 4.17
N PHE A 170 5.82 -0.13 4.40
CA PHE A 170 6.56 0.56 3.36
C PHE A 170 7.94 -0.07 3.22
N GLY A 171 8.25 -0.56 2.02
CA GLY A 171 9.62 -0.91 1.64
C GLY A 171 10.29 0.31 1.02
N VAL A 172 11.36 0.79 1.65
CA VAL A 172 12.05 2.03 1.28
C VAL A 172 13.50 1.70 0.91
N GLU A 173 13.93 2.19 -0.24
CA GLU A 173 15.35 2.22 -0.62
C GLU A 173 15.98 3.50 -0.08
N LEU A 174 16.99 3.35 0.76
CA LEU A 174 17.81 4.42 1.31
C LEU A 174 18.71 5.01 0.23
N VAL A 175 18.82 6.33 0.20
CA VAL A 175 19.59 7.05 -0.84
C VAL A 175 20.57 8.06 -0.23
N GLY A 176 21.53 8.52 -1.04
CA GLY A 176 22.51 9.53 -0.63
C GLY A 176 23.36 9.07 0.55
N SER A 177 23.48 9.90 1.58
CA SER A 177 24.25 9.60 2.81
C SER A 177 23.66 8.49 3.70
N ALA A 178 22.49 7.96 3.32
CA ALA A 178 21.84 6.84 3.99
C ALA A 178 22.11 5.48 3.32
N THR A 179 22.70 5.47 2.12
CA THR A 179 23.03 4.25 1.39
C THR A 179 23.89 3.33 2.26
N GLY A 180 23.57 2.02 2.29
CA GLY A 180 24.31 1.02 3.08
C GLY A 180 23.93 0.96 4.56
N LYS A 181 23.00 1.79 5.05
CA LYS A 181 22.55 1.79 6.47
C LYS A 181 21.29 0.96 6.72
N GLY A 182 20.77 0.29 5.71
CA GLY A 182 19.58 -0.55 5.76
C GLY A 182 19.89 -1.98 6.17
N PHE A 183 18.89 -2.86 6.02
CA PHE A 183 18.95 -4.24 6.52
C PHE A 183 18.62 -5.30 5.47
N THR A 184 18.25 -4.87 4.27
CA THR A 184 17.81 -5.78 3.21
C THR A 184 18.18 -5.25 1.83
N ASP A 185 18.17 -6.13 0.85
CA ASP A 185 18.25 -5.84 -0.59
C ASP A 185 16.83 -5.72 -1.23
N GLY A 186 15.80 -5.65 -0.40
CA GLY A 186 14.38 -5.64 -0.78
C GLY A 186 13.68 -7.00 -0.69
N SER A 187 14.36 -8.00 -0.10
CA SER A 187 13.80 -9.32 0.22
C SER A 187 13.40 -9.43 1.71
N PHE A 188 12.34 -10.17 2.01
CA PHE A 188 11.95 -10.51 3.38
C PHE A 188 11.44 -11.96 3.44
N LYS A 189 11.93 -12.75 4.40
CA LYS A 189 11.61 -14.19 4.56
C LYS A 189 11.68 -14.99 3.23
N GLY A 190 12.69 -14.73 2.40
CA GLY A 190 12.90 -15.42 1.12
C GLY A 190 12.01 -14.95 -0.05
N GLN A 191 11.14 -13.96 0.16
CA GLN A 191 10.34 -13.34 -0.91
C GLN A 191 10.91 -11.99 -1.29
N LYS A 192 11.02 -11.73 -2.60
CA LYS A 192 11.41 -10.42 -3.15
C LYS A 192 10.19 -9.50 -3.27
N PHE A 193 10.26 -8.33 -2.65
CA PHE A 193 9.20 -7.30 -2.73
C PHE A 193 9.61 -6.13 -3.60
N PHE A 194 10.90 -5.78 -3.55
CA PHE A 194 11.54 -4.80 -4.42
C PHE A 194 13.02 -5.15 -4.57
N SER A 195 13.73 -4.44 -5.45
CA SER A 195 15.17 -4.60 -5.65
C SER A 195 15.90 -3.31 -5.34
N CYS A 196 16.95 -3.40 -4.53
CA CYS A 196 17.91 -2.33 -4.29
C CYS A 196 19.30 -2.94 -4.04
N ARG A 197 20.32 -2.10 -3.84
CA ARG A 197 21.64 -2.56 -3.40
C ARG A 197 21.55 -3.22 -2.02
N GLU A 198 22.52 -4.08 -1.73
CA GLU A 198 22.66 -4.72 -0.42
C GLU A 198 22.70 -3.67 0.70
N ASN A 199 22.05 -3.95 1.83
CA ASN A 199 21.93 -3.06 2.98
C ASN A 199 21.41 -1.66 2.63
N CYS A 200 20.62 -1.50 1.58
CA CYS A 200 20.01 -0.23 1.22
C CYS A 200 18.49 -0.23 1.37
N GLY A 201 17.87 -1.37 1.60
CA GLY A 201 16.43 -1.49 1.83
C GLY A 201 16.08 -1.51 3.32
N VAL A 202 14.91 -0.97 3.66
CA VAL A 202 14.25 -1.14 4.97
C VAL A 202 12.76 -1.36 4.78
N PHE A 203 12.15 -2.13 5.68
CA PHE A 203 10.69 -2.26 5.79
C PHE A 203 10.23 -1.59 7.08
N VAL A 204 9.32 -0.63 6.98
CA VAL A 204 8.90 0.18 8.14
C VAL A 204 7.39 0.44 8.15
N PRO A 205 6.77 0.56 9.33
CA PRO A 205 5.39 1.00 9.45
C PRO A 205 5.27 2.50 9.19
N VAL A 206 4.03 2.98 9.09
CA VAL A 206 3.73 4.40 8.84
C VAL A 206 4.29 5.34 9.93
N SER A 207 4.47 4.88 11.18
CA SER A 207 5.01 5.72 12.26
C SER A 207 6.46 6.16 12.03
N ARG A 208 7.18 5.50 11.11
CA ARG A 208 8.60 5.74 10.83
C ARG A 208 8.86 6.47 9.53
N ILE A 209 7.82 6.86 8.80
CA ILE A 209 7.93 7.53 7.50
C ILE A 209 7.39 8.96 7.58
N GLU A 210 7.99 9.87 6.82
CA GLU A 210 7.48 11.22 6.58
C GLU A 210 7.67 11.56 5.10
N PRO A 211 6.74 12.29 4.46
CA PRO A 211 7.01 12.91 3.16
C PRO A 211 8.24 13.80 3.25
N ASP A 212 9.09 13.72 2.23
CA ASP A 212 10.24 14.62 2.13
C ASP A 212 9.75 16.04 1.82
N ARG A 213 10.07 17.01 2.69
CA ARG A 213 9.57 18.40 2.60
C ARG A 213 10.23 19.23 1.50
N LEU A 214 11.12 18.63 0.70
CA LEU A 214 11.79 19.31 -0.41
C LEU A 214 10.86 19.63 -1.60
N VAL A 215 9.54 19.35 -1.49
CA VAL A 215 8.54 19.65 -2.53
C VAL A 215 7.38 20.49 -1.97
N GLU A 216 7.70 21.63 -1.37
CA GLU A 216 6.80 22.80 -1.37
C GLU A 216 7.52 23.92 -2.13
N GLY A 217 7.59 23.80 -3.46
CA GLY A 217 8.32 24.75 -4.30
C GLY A 217 8.77 24.28 -5.68
N SER A 218 8.22 23.18 -6.22
CA SER A 218 8.45 22.82 -7.64
C SER A 218 7.12 22.51 -8.33
N PRO A 219 6.89 23.04 -9.54
CA PRO A 219 5.61 23.00 -10.20
C PRO A 219 5.24 21.57 -10.59
N ALA A 220 3.93 21.36 -10.69
CA ALA A 220 3.24 20.11 -11.00
C ALA A 220 4.01 19.15 -11.92
N ALA A 221 3.95 17.86 -11.58
CA ALA A 221 4.29 16.77 -12.47
C ALA A 221 3.67 17.00 -13.87
N PRO A 222 4.38 16.66 -14.96
CA PRO A 222 3.84 16.80 -16.30
C PRO A 222 2.64 15.86 -16.45
N GLN A 223 1.48 16.47 -16.66
CA GLN A 223 0.24 15.77 -16.96
C GLN A 223 0.46 14.97 -18.26
N LYS A 224 0.25 13.66 -18.18
CA LYS A 224 -0.03 12.84 -19.37
C LYS A 224 -1.32 13.37 -19.99
N GLY A 225 -1.19 14.09 -21.10
CA GLY A 225 -2.33 14.57 -21.88
C GLY A 225 -2.07 15.94 -22.47
N GLY A 226 -1.27 16.00 -23.53
CA GLY A 226 -1.07 17.23 -24.28
C GLY A 226 -0.51 16.91 -25.65
N ILE A 227 -1.32 17.11 -26.68
CA ILE A 227 -0.93 17.09 -28.09
C ILE A 227 0.36 17.92 -28.22
N ARG A 228 1.41 17.30 -28.77
CA ARG A 228 2.70 17.94 -29.01
C ARG A 228 2.49 19.17 -29.88
N LYS A 229 2.52 20.37 -29.29
CA LYS A 229 2.65 21.60 -30.06
C LYS A 229 4.09 21.66 -30.55
N CYS A 230 4.28 21.23 -31.80
CA CYS A 230 5.52 21.43 -32.53
C CYS A 230 5.73 22.95 -32.66
N THR A 231 6.78 23.48 -32.04
CA THR A 231 7.14 24.90 -32.22
C THR A 231 7.59 25.05 -33.67
N ARG A 232 6.70 25.61 -34.49
CA ARG A 232 7.04 26.07 -35.83
C ARG A 232 8.01 27.23 -35.66
N VAL A 233 9.30 26.98 -35.91
CA VAL A 233 10.27 28.06 -36.09
C VAL A 233 9.80 28.85 -37.31
N GLN A 234 9.19 30.01 -37.07
CA GLN A 234 8.97 30.97 -38.13
C GLN A 234 10.31 31.65 -38.37
N LEU A 235 10.84 31.49 -39.59
CA LEU A 235 11.93 32.29 -40.11
C LEU A 235 11.48 33.75 -40.07
N THR A 236 11.81 34.46 -39.00
CA THR A 236 11.72 35.91 -39.00
C THR A 236 12.88 36.42 -39.84
N THR A 237 12.54 37.23 -40.83
CA THR A 237 13.41 38.04 -41.68
C THR A 237 14.56 38.64 -40.87
N GLY A 238 15.73 38.00 -40.96
CA GLY A 238 16.98 38.36 -40.32
C GLY A 238 18.13 37.79 -41.15
N ASP A 239 19.30 38.42 -41.02
CA ASP A 239 20.46 38.36 -41.94
C ASP A 239 20.72 37.00 -42.63
N PRO A 240 20.95 36.98 -43.96
CA PRO A 240 21.10 35.76 -44.78
C PRO A 240 22.38 34.95 -44.53
N LEU A 241 23.16 35.22 -43.48
CA LEU A 241 24.43 34.54 -43.21
C LEU A 241 24.53 33.87 -41.83
N SER A 242 23.46 33.88 -41.02
CA SER A 242 23.44 33.11 -39.77
C SER A 242 22.61 31.83 -39.93
N SER A 243 23.30 30.71 -40.08
CA SER A 243 22.66 29.40 -39.99
C SER A 243 22.36 29.08 -38.52
N PRO A 244 21.16 28.60 -38.16
CA PRO A 244 20.87 28.16 -36.81
C PRO A 244 21.74 26.96 -36.43
N GLU A 245 22.21 26.93 -35.18
CA GLU A 245 23.04 25.85 -34.65
C GLU A 245 22.21 24.57 -34.51
N LEU A 246 22.35 23.64 -35.46
CA LEU A 246 21.63 22.36 -35.47
C LEU A 246 22.42 21.32 -34.69
N MET A 247 21.73 20.56 -33.83
CA MET A 247 22.34 19.47 -33.06
C MET A 247 21.94 18.09 -33.60
N VAL A 248 22.78 17.09 -33.32
CA VAL A 248 22.50 15.69 -33.68
C VAL A 248 21.22 15.24 -32.95
N GLY A 249 20.14 15.06 -33.71
CA GLY A 249 18.80 14.71 -33.20
C GLY A 249 17.67 15.58 -33.76
N ASP A 250 18.01 16.73 -34.35
CA ASP A 250 17.04 17.65 -34.93
C ASP A 250 16.47 17.10 -36.25
N ARG A 251 15.14 17.18 -36.40
CA ARG A 251 14.44 16.80 -37.64
C ARG A 251 14.13 18.05 -38.46
N VAL A 252 14.81 18.18 -39.59
CA VAL A 252 14.54 19.25 -40.57
C VAL A 252 13.53 18.75 -41.60
N SER A 253 12.51 19.55 -41.90
CA SER A 253 11.51 19.25 -42.94
C SER A 253 11.52 20.32 -44.03
N PHE A 254 11.82 19.92 -45.26
CA PHE A 254 11.77 20.81 -46.42
C PHE A 254 10.38 20.79 -47.03
N LYS A 255 9.81 21.97 -47.27
CA LYS A 255 8.56 22.10 -48.01
C LYS A 255 8.92 22.37 -49.46
N MET A 256 8.75 21.39 -50.33
CA MET A 256 8.79 21.63 -51.78
C MET A 256 7.43 22.18 -52.19
N GLU A 257 7.41 23.38 -52.77
CA GLU A 257 6.23 23.91 -53.45
C GLU A 257 6.22 23.31 -54.86
N ASN A 258 5.15 22.60 -55.21
CA ASN A 258 4.92 22.14 -56.57
C ASN A 258 4.51 23.37 -57.40
N SER A 259 5.32 23.69 -58.41
CA SER A 259 4.99 24.63 -59.48
C SER A 259 3.77 24.21 -60.29
#